data_AF-A0AA37W2R7-F1
#
_entry.id   AF-A0AA37W2R7-F1
#
_cell.length_a   1.000
_cell.length_b   1.000
_cell.length_c   1.000
_cell.angle_alpha   90.00
_cell.angle_beta   90.00
_cell.angle_gamma   90.00
#
_symmetry.space_group_name_H-M   'P 1'
#
loop_
_entity.id
_entity.type
_entity.pdbx_description
1 polymer ?
#
loop_
_entity_poly.entity_id
_entity_poly.type
_entity_poly.pdbx_seq_one_letter_code
_entity_poly.pdbx_strand_id
1 'polypeptide(L)'
;MKNFVPAIVLFGATYGACATEAVSGVTKYDQATLKAQNLASLSDLLVNYLNNNNLTQNSFNTIKFLANGHPTKMNSAQKESYFKASEAVELLLHDNVLVVNVIGQPEPKE
;
A
#
# COMPACT_ATOMS: atom_id res chain seq x y z
N MET A 1 -13.07 -63.37 8.76
CA MET A 1 -12.43 -62.44 9.71
C MET A 1 -12.52 -61.05 9.10
N LYS A 2 -13.10 -60.08 9.81
CA LYS A 2 -13.49 -58.76 9.27
C LYS A 2 -12.30 -57.80 9.30
N ASN A 3 -12.02 -57.13 8.18
CA ASN A 3 -10.99 -56.10 8.07
C ASN A 3 -11.48 -54.81 8.75
N PHE A 4 -10.70 -54.32 9.71
CA PHE A 4 -10.95 -53.07 10.42
C PHE A 4 -10.06 -51.99 9.80
N VAL A 5 -10.67 -50.98 9.16
CA VAL A 5 -9.96 -49.82 8.61
C VAL A 5 -10.06 -48.69 9.64
N PRO A 6 -8.96 -48.20 10.22
CA PRO A 6 -9.02 -47.01 11.05
C PRO A 6 -9.14 -45.77 10.14
N ALA A 7 -10.28 -45.11 10.21
CA ALA A 7 -10.51 -43.81 9.60
C ALA A 7 -9.60 -42.76 10.27
N ILE A 8 -8.73 -42.14 9.49
CA ILE A 8 -7.94 -40.99 9.91
C ILE A 8 -8.93 -39.83 10.07
N VAL A 9 -9.24 -39.49 11.31
CA VAL A 9 -10.01 -38.30 11.67
C VAL A 9 -9.10 -37.10 11.40
N LEU A 10 -9.35 -36.45 10.27
CA LEU A 10 -8.77 -35.18 9.88
C LEU A 10 -9.37 -34.09 10.79
N PHE A 11 -8.78 -33.87 11.97
CA PHE A 11 -9.05 -32.66 12.74
C PHE A 11 -8.40 -31.49 12.00
N GLY A 12 -9.21 -30.85 11.16
CA GLY A 12 -8.87 -29.59 10.52
C GLY A 12 -8.58 -28.54 11.57
N ALA A 13 -7.30 -28.23 11.76
CA ALA A 13 -6.92 -26.93 12.28
C ALA A 13 -7.32 -25.90 11.21
N THR A 14 -8.54 -25.38 11.29
CA THR A 14 -8.91 -24.16 10.58
C THR A 14 -8.15 -23.03 11.25
N TYR A 15 -6.87 -22.91 10.92
CA TYR A 15 -6.20 -21.62 11.03
C TYR A 15 -7.01 -20.68 10.16
N GLY A 16 -7.64 -19.69 10.80
CA GLY A 16 -8.11 -18.50 10.13
C GLY A 16 -6.91 -17.78 9.55
N ALA A 17 -6.41 -18.28 8.42
CA ALA A 17 -5.64 -17.50 7.49
C ALA A 17 -6.66 -16.51 6.90
N CYS A 18 -6.86 -15.41 7.61
CA CYS A 18 -7.27 -14.19 6.95
C CYS A 18 -6.20 -13.96 5.89
N ALA A 19 -6.53 -14.26 4.64
CA ALA A 19 -5.70 -13.99 3.50
C ALA A 19 -5.66 -12.47 3.32
N THR A 20 -4.83 -11.79 4.12
CA THR A 20 -4.14 -10.60 3.64
C THR A 20 -3.06 -11.12 2.72
N GLU A 21 -3.43 -11.38 1.46
CA GLU A 21 -2.46 -11.37 0.37
C GLU A 21 -1.85 -9.97 0.35
N ALA A 22 -0.83 -9.77 1.18
CA ALA A 22 0.08 -8.66 1.01
C ALA A 22 0.67 -8.86 -0.39
N VAL A 23 0.22 -8.05 -1.35
CA VAL A 23 0.83 -8.00 -2.67
C VAL A 23 2.30 -7.66 -2.42
N SER A 24 3.18 -8.66 -2.59
CA SER A 24 4.61 -8.53 -2.33
C SER A 24 5.14 -7.29 -3.04
N GLY A 25 5.62 -6.30 -2.27
CA GLY A 25 6.20 -5.06 -2.79
C GLY A 25 5.39 -3.78 -2.56
N VAL A 26 4.15 -3.86 -2.04
CA VAL A 26 3.40 -2.65 -1.64
C VAL A 26 3.77 -2.25 -0.22
N THR A 27 4.24 -1.01 -0.03
CA THR A 27 4.43 -0.40 1.29
C THR A 27 3.23 0.48 1.63
N LYS A 28 2.59 0.21 2.76
CA LYS A 28 1.38 0.93 3.20
C LYS A 28 1.69 1.81 4.40
N TYR A 29 1.19 3.04 4.34
CA TYR A 29 1.22 4.02 5.42
C TYR A 29 -0.21 4.37 5.78
N ASP A 30 -0.68 3.94 6.95
CA ASP A 30 -1.95 4.43 7.48
C ASP A 30 -1.78 5.82 8.12
N GLN A 31 -2.91 6.48 8.41
CA GLN A 31 -2.89 7.82 9.00
C GLN A 31 -2.12 7.88 10.34
N ALA A 32 -2.18 6.83 11.16
CA ALA A 32 -1.47 6.77 12.43
C ALA A 32 0.04 6.76 12.22
N THR A 33 0.51 5.99 11.24
CA THR A 33 1.91 5.88 10.82
C THR A 33 2.43 7.19 10.25
N LEU A 34 1.66 7.83 9.37
CA LEU A 34 2.02 9.13 8.79
C LEU A 34 2.22 10.20 9.89
N LYS A 35 1.31 10.22 10.89
CA LYS A 35 1.41 11.12 12.05
C LYS A 35 2.60 10.78 12.95
N ALA A 36 2.78 9.51 13.29
CA ALA A 36 3.86 9.06 14.18
C ALA A 36 5.25 9.32 13.60
N GLN A 37 5.41 9.20 12.29
CA GLN A 37 6.66 9.46 11.58
C GLN A 37 6.81 10.93 11.13
N ASN A 38 5.87 11.81 11.48
CA ASN A 38 5.85 13.23 11.10
C ASN A 38 5.96 13.45 9.58
N LEU A 39 5.30 12.61 8.79
CA LEU A 39 5.28 12.70 7.32
C LEU A 39 4.18 13.67 6.89
N ALA A 40 4.50 14.97 6.94
CA ALA A 40 3.54 16.05 6.75
C ALA A 40 3.26 16.41 5.27
N SER A 41 4.08 15.90 4.35
CA SER A 41 3.95 16.12 2.91
C SER A 41 4.22 14.86 2.07
N LEU A 42 3.80 14.88 0.80
CA LEU A 42 4.16 13.82 -0.15
C LEU A 42 5.68 13.68 -0.32
N SER A 43 6.43 14.79 -0.29
CA SER A 43 7.88 14.77 -0.38
C SER A 43 8.51 14.04 0.79
N ASP A 44 8.04 14.28 2.02
CA ASP A 44 8.54 13.62 3.22
C ASP A 44 8.28 12.12 3.17
N LEU A 45 7.07 11.73 2.75
CA LEU A 45 6.71 10.33 2.53
C LEU A 45 7.64 9.66 1.53
N LEU A 46 7.91 10.30 0.38
CA LEU A 46 8.76 9.74 -0.66
C LEU A 46 10.21 9.58 -0.17
N VAL A 47 10.76 10.58 0.52
CA VAL A 47 12.11 10.49 1.10
C VAL A 47 12.19 9.36 2.13
N ASN A 48 11.19 9.26 3.02
CA ASN A 48 11.11 8.19 4.01
C ASN A 48 11.06 6.81 3.34
N TYR A 49 10.21 6.64 2.32
CA TYR A 49 10.10 5.40 1.57
C TYR A 49 11.42 5.00 0.92
N LEU A 50 12.12 5.93 0.25
CA LEU A 50 13.39 5.64 -0.39
C LEU A 50 14.46 5.23 0.62
N ASN A 51 14.58 5.96 1.73
CA ASN A 51 15.55 5.66 2.78
C ASN A 51 15.28 4.28 3.42
N ASN A 52 14.03 3.99 3.77
CA ASN A 52 13.67 2.71 4.41
C ASN A 52 13.87 1.50 3.50
N ASN A 53 13.86 1.69 2.17
CA ASN A 53 14.03 0.62 1.20
C ASN A 53 15.43 0.62 0.54
N ASN A 54 16.37 1.45 1.03
CA ASN A 54 17.71 1.62 0.43
C ASN A 54 17.66 1.97 -1.08
N LEU A 55 16.68 2.77 -1.48
CA LEU A 55 16.47 3.23 -2.85
C LEU A 55 17.04 4.64 -3.04
N THR A 56 17.25 5.02 -4.29
CA THR A 56 17.68 6.37 -4.67
C THR A 56 16.67 7.03 -5.59
N GLN A 57 16.80 8.33 -5.86
CA GLN A 57 15.94 9.01 -6.84
C GLN A 57 16.05 8.41 -8.25
N ASN A 58 17.15 7.71 -8.56
CA ASN A 58 17.34 7.04 -9.84
C ASN A 58 16.69 5.64 -9.91
N SER A 59 16.12 5.16 -8.80
CA SER A 59 15.41 3.86 -8.75
C SER A 59 14.08 3.87 -9.50
N PHE A 60 13.60 5.05 -9.91
CA PHE A 60 12.44 5.23 -10.76
C PHE A 60 12.67 6.44 -11.69
N ASN A 61 12.00 6.46 -12.83
CA ASN A 61 12.01 7.61 -13.75
C ASN A 61 10.65 8.29 -13.86
N THR A 62 9.59 7.64 -13.34
CA THR A 62 8.22 8.08 -13.45
C THR A 62 7.51 7.90 -12.12
N ILE A 63 6.74 8.91 -11.70
CA ILE A 63 5.81 8.82 -10.58
C ILE A 63 4.38 8.85 -11.13
N LYS A 64 3.60 7.81 -10.86
CA LYS A 64 2.16 7.78 -11.16
C LYS A 64 1.38 8.04 -9.87
N PHE A 65 0.47 9.00 -9.92
CA PHE A 65 -0.40 9.31 -8.80
C PHE A 65 -1.79 8.72 -9.06
N LEU A 66 -2.32 7.99 -8.09
CA LEU A 66 -3.68 7.45 -8.09
C LEU A 66 -4.45 8.01 -6.89
N ALA A 67 -5.73 8.29 -7.07
CA ALA A 67 -6.68 8.54 -5.99
C ALA A 67 -7.60 7.33 -5.89
N ASN A 68 -7.66 6.68 -4.73
CA ASN A 68 -8.48 5.49 -4.51
C ASN A 68 -8.32 4.39 -5.60
N GLY A 69 -7.10 4.20 -6.11
CA GLY A 69 -6.80 3.22 -7.16
C GLY A 69 -7.03 3.72 -8.60
N HIS A 70 -7.59 4.92 -8.78
CA HIS A 70 -7.91 5.48 -10.09
C HIS A 70 -6.88 6.54 -10.54
N PRO A 71 -6.38 6.47 -11.79
CA PRO A 71 -5.60 7.56 -12.37
C PRO A 71 -6.41 8.84 -12.43
N THR A 72 -5.83 9.95 -11.99
CA THR A 72 -6.51 11.24 -11.91
C THR A 72 -5.55 12.37 -12.27
N LYS A 73 -6.08 13.42 -12.89
CA LYS A 73 -5.33 14.62 -13.24
C LYS A 73 -5.41 15.64 -12.12
N MET A 74 -4.38 15.67 -11.29
CA MET A 74 -4.20 16.66 -10.25
C MET A 74 -2.89 17.42 -10.43
N ASN A 75 -2.93 18.74 -10.25
CA ASN A 75 -1.71 19.54 -10.08
C ASN A 75 -1.06 19.25 -8.71
N SER A 76 0.16 19.75 -8.49
CA SER A 76 0.92 19.45 -7.27
C SER A 76 0.21 19.89 -5.99
N ALA A 77 -0.48 21.04 -5.99
CA ALA A 77 -1.20 21.53 -4.82
C ALA A 77 -2.41 20.65 -4.49
N GLN A 78 -3.12 20.15 -5.51
CA GLN A 78 -4.24 19.22 -5.34
C GLN A 78 -3.78 17.87 -4.79
N LYS A 79 -2.68 17.31 -5.31
CA LYS A 79 -2.09 16.07 -4.79
C LYS A 79 -1.72 16.18 -3.31
N GLU A 80 -1.10 17.28 -2.93
CA GLU A 80 -0.71 17.56 -1.55
C GLU A 80 -1.93 17.73 -0.63
N SER A 81 -2.95 18.45 -1.09
CA SER A 81 -4.22 18.59 -0.36
C SER A 81 -4.89 17.23 -0.14
N TYR A 82 -4.91 16.39 -1.18
CA TYR A 82 -5.51 15.05 -1.11
C TYR A 82 -4.71 14.11 -0.20
N PHE A 83 -3.38 14.18 -0.25
CA PHE A 83 -2.49 13.47 0.69
C PHE A 83 -2.78 13.84 2.14
N LYS A 84 -2.94 15.13 2.46
CA LYS A 84 -3.23 15.59 3.84
C LYS A 84 -4.59 15.12 4.35
N ALA A 85 -5.56 14.94 3.45
CA ALA A 85 -6.88 14.41 3.76
C ALA A 85 -6.95 12.87 3.72
N SER A 86 -5.82 12.19 3.46
CA SER A 86 -5.81 10.75 3.27
C SER A 86 -6.05 9.95 4.55
N GLU A 87 -6.66 8.79 4.36
CA GLU A 87 -6.78 7.74 5.37
C GLU A 87 -5.56 6.81 5.32
N ALA A 88 -5.05 6.56 4.10
CA ALA A 88 -3.86 5.77 3.88
C ALA A 88 -3.16 6.16 2.57
N VAL A 89 -1.89 5.78 2.46
CA VAL A 89 -1.11 5.85 1.22
C VAL A 89 -0.42 4.52 0.97
N GLU A 90 -0.46 4.06 -0.28
CA GLU A 90 0.20 2.85 -0.74
C GLU A 90 1.24 3.21 -1.78
N LEU A 91 2.45 2.68 -1.61
CA LEU A 91 3.59 2.89 -2.49
C LEU A 91 4.02 1.56 -3.10
N LEU A 92 4.18 1.55 -4.42
CA LEU A 92 4.69 0.40 -5.17
C LEU A 92 5.72 0.87 -6.19
N LEU A 93 6.92 0.33 -6.12
CA LEU A 93 7.94 0.49 -7.17
C LEU A 93 7.95 -0.76 -8.05
N HIS A 94 7.63 -0.59 -9.34
CA HIS A 94 7.65 -1.67 -10.32
C HIS A 94 8.12 -1.12 -11.68
N ASP A 95 9.06 -1.80 -12.34
CA ASP A 95 9.61 -1.42 -13.65
C ASP A 95 10.02 0.07 -13.77
N ASN A 96 10.74 0.58 -12.76
CA ASN A 96 11.16 1.99 -12.65
C ASN A 96 9.99 3.00 -12.59
N VAL A 97 8.78 2.56 -12.28
CA VAL A 97 7.62 3.40 -12.03
C VAL A 97 7.26 3.32 -10.55
N LEU A 98 7.26 4.47 -9.88
CA LEU A 98 6.74 4.59 -8.52
C LEU A 98 5.26 4.97 -8.58
N VAL A 99 4.40 4.05 -8.16
CA VAL A 99 2.97 4.30 -7.99
C VAL A 99 2.72 4.80 -6.58
N VAL A 100 2.08 5.96 -6.49
CA VAL A 100 1.62 6.58 -5.23
C VAL A 100 0.10 6.56 -5.26
N ASN A 101 -0.50 5.62 -4.54
CA ASN A 101 -1.95 5.53 -4.39
C ASN A 101 -2.36 6.16 -3.07
N VAL A 102 -3.05 7.31 -3.13
CA VAL A 102 -3.59 7.99 -1.96
C VAL A 102 -5.04 7.58 -1.78
N ILE A 103 -5.38 7.06 -0.61
CA ILE A 103 -6.71 6.54 -0.26
C ILE A 103 -7.38 7.53 0.68
N GLY A 104 -8.58 8.01 0.33
CA GLY A 104 -9.33 8.97 1.15
C GLY A 104 -10.72 9.34 0.60
N GLN A 105 -11.53 10.01 1.41
CA GLN A 105 -12.93 10.37 1.12
C GLN A 105 -13.11 11.85 0.70
N PRO A 106 -14.01 12.17 -0.25
CA PRO A 106 -14.28 11.49 -1.51
C PRO A 106 -13.28 11.92 -2.60
N GLU A 107 -13.22 11.18 -3.72
CA GLU A 107 -12.35 11.52 -4.86
C GLU A 107 -12.57 12.98 -5.33
N PRO A 108 -11.50 13.73 -5.63
CA PRO A 108 -11.65 15.03 -6.27
C PRO A 108 -12.29 14.82 -7.64
N LYS A 109 -13.46 15.44 -7.85
CA LYS A 109 -14.16 15.43 -9.14
C LYS A 109 -13.28 16.14 -10.18
N GLU A 110 -13.17 15.53 -11.36
CA GLU A 110 -12.48 16.11 -12.53
C GLU A 110 -12.99 17.51 -12.89
#